data_AF-A0A8T6TCK0-F1
#
_entry.id   AF-A0A8T6TCK0-F1
#
_cell.length_a   1.000
_cell.length_b   1.000
_cell.length_c   1.000
_cell.angle_alpha   90.00
_cell.angle_beta   90.00
_cell.angle_gamma   90.00
#
_symmetry.space_group_name_H-M   'P 1'
#
loop_
_entity.id
_entity.type
_entity.pdbx_description
1 polymer ?
#
loop_
_entity_poly.entity_id
_entity_poly.type
_entity_poly.pdbx_seq_one_letter_code
_entity_poly.pdbx_strand_id
1 'polypeptide(L)' 'DGTIGLNGGSARMGMVGDIIAIFTYVRVEPEEPHCPRIVLLKDGNQVDVVLTC' A
#
# COMPACT_ATOMS: atom_id res chain seq x y z
N ASP A 1 -5.36 -11.30 -8.85
CA ASP A 1 -5.99 -12.16 -7.83
C ASP A 1 -6.27 -11.42 -6.52
N GLY A 2 -5.61 -10.28 -6.24
CA GLY A 2 -5.86 -9.50 -5.02
C GLY A 2 -5.06 -9.99 -3.81
N THR A 3 -4.06 -10.83 -4.03
CA THR A 3 -3.30 -11.45 -2.95
C THR A 3 -2.38 -10.45 -2.26
N ILE A 4 -2.53 -10.33 -0.94
CA ILE A 4 -1.55 -9.68 -0.06
C ILE A 4 -1.03 -10.75 0.91
N GLY A 5 0.25 -11.10 0.78
CA GLY A 5 0.88 -12.16 1.57
C GLY A 5 2.09 -11.66 2.36
N LEU A 6 2.07 -11.87 3.68
CA LEU A 6 3.25 -11.72 4.53
C LEU A 6 3.96 -13.07 4.61
N ASN A 7 5.13 -13.17 4.01
CA ASN A 7 5.82 -14.46 3.82
C ASN A 7 7.11 -14.57 4.64
N GLY A 8 7.49 -15.80 4.98
CA GLY A 8 8.73 -16.08 5.72
C GLY A 8 8.77 -15.37 7.06
N GLY A 9 9.83 -14.59 7.30
CA GLY A 9 10.01 -13.89 8.57
C GLY A 9 8.91 -12.86 8.91
N SER A 10 8.23 -12.29 7.91
CA SER A 10 7.14 -11.34 8.14
C SER A 10 5.79 -11.99 8.44
N ALA A 11 5.66 -13.31 8.22
CA ALA A 11 4.42 -14.05 8.51
C ALA A 11 4.01 -14.01 10.00
N ARG A 12 4.95 -13.69 10.90
CA ARG A 12 4.67 -13.49 12.34
C ARG A 12 4.15 -12.11 12.70
N MET A 13 4.12 -11.17 11.74
CA MET A 13 3.82 -9.75 11.99
C MET A 13 2.36 -9.39 11.69
N GLY A 14 1.59 -10.31 11.15
CA GLY A 14 0.18 -10.13 10.86
C GLY A 14 -0.52 -11.46 10.59
N MET A 15 -1.84 -11.44 10.57
CA MET A 15 -2.70 -12.58 10.34
C MET A 15 -3.60 -12.35 9.12
N VAL A 16 -4.10 -13.44 8.54
CA VAL A 16 -5.11 -13.34 7.46
C VAL A 16 -6.34 -12.61 8.01
N GLY A 17 -6.75 -11.54 7.33
CA GLY A 17 -7.87 -10.69 7.73
C GLY A 17 -7.45 -9.35 8.34
N ASP A 18 -6.18 -9.16 8.68
CA ASP A 18 -5.69 -7.86 9.15
C ASP A 18 -5.83 -6.79 8.06
N ILE A 19 -6.22 -5.58 8.46
CA ILE A 19 -6.22 -4.40 7.61
C ILE A 19 -4.85 -3.72 7.74
N ILE A 20 -4.13 -3.59 6.63
CA ILE A 20 -2.78 -3.00 6.60
C ILE A 20 -2.70 -1.81 5.65
N ALA A 21 -1.74 -0.92 5.90
CA ALA A 21 -1.34 0.12 4.97
C ALA A 21 0.11 -0.12 4.52
N ILE A 22 0.33 -0.10 3.20
CA ILE A 22 1.64 -0.33 2.59
C ILE A 22 2.18 1.01 2.09
N PHE A 23 3.35 1.41 2.56
CA PHE A 23 4.01 2.65 2.16
C PHE A 23 5.31 2.37 1.42
N THR A 24 5.54 3.12 0.35
CA THR A 24 6.83 3.20 -0.33
C THR A 24 7.32 4.64 -0.26
N TYR A 25 8.61 4.81 -0.03
CA TYR A 25 9.22 6.13 0.14
C TYR A 25 10.26 6.38 -0.94
N VAL A 26 10.35 7.63 -1.36
CA VAL A 26 11.39 8.16 -2.24
C VAL A 26 11.98 9.39 -1.60
N ARG A 27 13.25 9.69 -1.89
CA ARG A 27 13.86 10.96 -1.51
C ARG A 27 13.53 11.97 -2.59
N VAL A 28 12.98 13.10 -2.19
CA VAL A 28 12.66 14.23 -3.05
C VAL A 28 13.39 15.44 -2.51
N GLU A 29 13.97 16.22 -3.40
CA GLU A 29 14.57 17.50 -3.02
C GLU A 29 13.46 18.49 -2.64
N PRO A 30 13.73 19.48 -1.76
CA PRO A 30 12.69 20.40 -1.27
C PRO A 30 11.92 21.13 -2.37
N GLU A 31 12.58 21.40 -3.49
CA GLU A 31 12.04 22.11 -4.65
C GLU A 31 11.38 21.18 -5.68
N GLU A 32 11.51 19.87 -5.52
CA GLU A 32 10.98 18.89 -6.45
C GLU A 32 9.48 18.66 -6.17
N PRO A 33 8.56 19.10 -7.06
CA PRO A 33 7.14 18.84 -6.86
C PRO A 33 6.89 17.34 -6.93
N HIS A 34 6.46 16.77 -5.81
CA HIS A 34 6.15 15.35 -5.72
C HIS A 34 4.65 15.11 -5.63
N CYS A 35 4.18 14.14 -6.42
CA CYS A 35 2.82 13.69 -6.39
C CYS A 35 2.72 12.21 -6.01
N PRO A 36 2.35 11.88 -4.76
CA PRO A 36 2.20 10.49 -4.36
C PRO A 36 0.96 9.88 -5.02
N ARG A 37 1.08 8.62 -5.42
CA ARG A 37 -0.07 7.81 -5.82
C ARG A 37 -0.66 7.13 -4.60
N ILE A 38 -1.91 7.44 -4.27
CA ILE A 38 -2.65 6.81 -3.18
C ILE A 38 -3.68 5.87 -3.80
N VAL A 39 -3.71 4.61 -3.36
CA VAL A 39 -4.67 3.61 -3.83
C VAL A 39 -5.52 3.16 -2.64
N LEU A 40 -6.82 3.39 -2.71
CA LEU A 40 -7.77 2.85 -1.75
C LEU A 40 -8.34 1.53 -2.28
N LEU A 41 -8.41 0.54 -1.40
CA LEU A 41 -8.95 -0.77 -1.71
C LEU A 41 -10.25 -0.98 -0.94
N LYS A 42 -11.17 -1.72 -1.56
CA LYS A 42 -12.37 -2.28 -0.91
C LYS A 42 -12.18 -3.77 -0.65
N ASP A 43 -13.22 -4.42 -0.15
CA ASP A 43 -13.25 -5.85 0.15
C ASP A 43 -12.67 -6.71 -1.00
N GLY A 44 -11.95 -7.77 -0.62
CA GLY A 44 -11.25 -8.63 -1.57
C GLY A 44 -10.06 -7.96 -2.26
N ASN A 45 -9.49 -6.92 -1.65
CA ASN A 45 -8.35 -6.14 -2.17
C ASN A 45 -8.58 -5.58 -3.58
N GLN A 46 -9.84 -5.27 -3.90
CA GLN A 46 -10.20 -4.69 -5.18
C GLN A 46 -9.92 -3.19 -5.14
N VAL A 47 -9.37 -2.64 -6.22
CA VAL A 47 -9.16 -1.19 -6.33
C VAL A 47 -10.52 -0.50 -6.30
N ASP A 48 -10.66 0.48 -5.41
CA ASP A 48 -11.83 1.33 -5.33
C ASP A 48 -11.55 2.67 -6.02
N VAL A 49 -10.53 3.40 -5.52
CA VAL A 49 -10.10 4.68 -6.09
C VAL A 49 -8.58 4.78 -6.12
N VAL A 50 -8.08 5.44 -7.17
CA VAL A 50 -6.70 5.87 -7.28
C VAL A 50 -6.68 7.40 -7.26
N LEU A 51 -6.04 7.97 -6.25
CA LEU A 51 -5.86 9.40 -6.12
C LEU A 51 -4.45 9.77 -6.56
N THR A 52 -4.38 10.72 -7.48
CA THR A 52 -3.17 11.44 -7.84
C THR A 52 -3.52 12.94 -7.87
N CYS A 53 -2.55 13.76 -7.52
CA CYS A 53 -2.38 15.08 -8.13
C CYS A 53 -1.94 14.93 -9.61
#